data_AF-A0A2V5X4C0-F1
#
_entry.id   AF-A0A2V5X4C0-F1
#
_cell.length_a   1.000
_cell.length_b   1.000
_cell.length_c   1.000
_cell.angle_alpha   90.00
_cell.angle_beta   90.00
_cell.angle_gamma   90.00
#
_symmetry.space_group_name_H-M   'P 1'
#
loop_
_entity.id
_entity.type
_entity.pdbx_description
1 polymer ?
#
loop_
_entity_poly.entity_id
_entity_poly.type
_entity_poly.pdbx_seq_one_letter_code
_entity_poly.pdbx_strand_id
1 'polypeptide(L)'
;MSSEVETSLAGECRNPNDQCRNNDERRDKEQLNATLELRASFVIRHSCFVIFTLPSAVRYLVKARVKLGKDRALVQAIDERVLGRGSIAGDEYLHNMEQARVTENGVAQWVETCFCDPPLSEERPYWEEYFDLLSVKDAHLRRNCRHENGTEPWACCNCDCTQKLEEKLRTQSMSFLNTLRSEKSDF
;
A
#
# COMPACT_ATOMS: atom_id res chain seq x y z
N MET A 1 31.10 -1.18 50.50
CA MET A 1 32.29 -1.31 49.64
C MET A 1 32.16 -2.65 48.95
N SER A 2 32.07 -2.84 47.65
CA SER A 2 32.12 -2.02 46.43
C SER A 2 31.74 -3.05 45.35
N SER A 3 30.74 -2.83 44.48
CA SER A 3 30.91 -2.31 43.10
C SER A 3 31.90 -3.19 42.29
N GLU A 4 31.64 -3.75 41.11
CA GLU A 4 31.31 -3.16 39.79
C GLU A 4 31.20 -4.34 38.76
N VAL A 5 30.27 -4.31 37.77
CA VAL A 5 30.47 -3.94 36.32
C VAL A 5 31.18 -5.06 35.51
N GLU A 6 30.49 -5.74 34.56
CA GLU A 6 30.48 -5.49 33.09
C GLU A 6 31.89 -5.69 32.46
N THR A 7 32.15 -6.55 31.48
CA THR A 7 31.84 -6.36 30.05
C THR A 7 32.56 -7.44 29.20
N SER A 8 31.94 -7.76 28.06
CA SER A 8 32.45 -8.21 26.74
C SER A 8 33.97 -8.30 26.49
N LEU A 9 34.44 -9.31 25.74
CA LEU A 9 35.18 -9.10 24.47
C LEU A 9 35.48 -10.41 23.70
N ALA A 10 35.07 -10.40 22.43
CA ALA A 10 35.73 -10.94 21.23
C ALA A 10 36.47 -12.29 21.27
N GLY A 11 35.87 -13.29 20.62
CA GLY A 11 36.62 -14.35 19.95
C GLY A 11 36.99 -13.90 18.54
N GLU A 12 38.24 -13.44 18.38
CA GLU A 12 38.84 -12.98 17.12
C GLU A 12 38.85 -14.06 16.03
N CYS A 13 38.46 -13.67 14.82
CA CYS A 13 38.76 -14.39 13.58
C CYS A 13 40.27 -14.29 13.30
N ARG A 14 40.97 -15.42 13.18
CA ARG A 14 42.36 -15.47 12.69
C ARG A 14 42.43 -16.06 11.27
N ASN A 15 42.76 -15.16 10.35
CA ASN A 15 43.50 -15.27 9.08
C ASN A 15 42.97 -16.15 7.92
N PRO A 16 42.76 -15.54 6.72
CA PRO A 16 42.27 -16.19 5.51
C PRO A 16 43.38 -16.79 4.62
N ASN A 17 43.68 -18.09 4.72
CA ASN A 17 44.17 -18.88 3.56
C ASN A 17 44.32 -20.40 3.77
N ASP A 18 43.41 -21.08 4.48
CA ASP A 18 43.42 -22.55 4.51
C ASP A 18 42.45 -23.15 3.48
N GLN A 19 43.02 -23.62 2.37
CA GLN A 19 42.36 -24.46 1.38
C GLN A 19 42.19 -25.88 1.91
N CYS A 20 40.94 -26.25 2.23
CA CYS A 20 40.53 -27.64 2.40
C CYS A 20 39.65 -28.06 1.22
N ARG A 21 40.27 -28.74 0.24
CA ARG A 21 39.60 -29.52 -0.80
C ARG A 21 38.79 -30.64 -0.16
N ASN A 22 37.50 -30.75 -0.49
CA ASN A 22 36.74 -31.98 -0.31
C ASN A 22 36.09 -32.41 -1.62
N ASN A 23 36.34 -33.67 -1.96
CA ASN A 23 35.87 -34.38 -3.14
C ASN A 23 34.43 -34.88 -2.91
N ASP A 24 33.41 -34.20 -3.44
CA ASP A 24 32.05 -34.77 -3.48
C ASP A 24 31.13 -34.18 -4.57
N GLU A 25 31.63 -33.96 -5.79
CA GLU A 25 30.82 -33.43 -6.92
C GLU A 25 30.76 -34.38 -8.13
N ARG A 26 31.06 -35.66 -7.94
CA ARG A 26 31.18 -36.64 -9.03
C ARG A 26 30.37 -37.92 -8.80
N ARG A 27 29.09 -37.80 -8.40
CA ARG A 27 28.18 -38.96 -8.38
C ARG A 27 26.71 -38.73 -8.75
N ASP A 28 26.28 -37.51 -9.05
CA ASP A 28 24.84 -37.25 -9.33
C ASP A 28 24.52 -36.85 -10.78
N LYS A 29 25.53 -36.73 -11.66
CA LYS A 29 25.33 -36.31 -13.07
C LYS A 29 25.07 -37.46 -14.05
N GLU A 30 25.16 -38.72 -13.61
CA GLU A 30 25.00 -39.89 -14.49
C GLU A 30 23.62 -40.57 -14.41
N GLN A 31 22.74 -40.18 -13.47
CA GLN A 31 21.38 -40.73 -13.36
C GLN A 31 20.28 -39.87 -13.99
N LEU A 32 20.56 -38.64 -14.43
CA LEU A 32 19.54 -37.71 -14.91
C LEU A 32 19.20 -37.83 -16.42
N ASN A 33 19.98 -38.61 -17.19
CA ASN A 33 19.90 -38.59 -18.66
C ASN A 33 19.16 -39.80 -19.30
N ALA A 34 18.48 -40.65 -18.51
CA ALA A 34 17.84 -41.87 -19.00
C ALA A 34 16.29 -41.89 -18.89
N THR A 35 15.66 -40.71 -18.76
CA THR A 35 14.18 -40.58 -18.75
C THR A 35 13.68 -39.50 -19.71
N LEU A 36 14.42 -39.27 -20.81
CA LEU A 36 13.87 -38.69 -22.03
C LEU A 36 13.62 -39.84 -23.02
N GLU A 37 12.54 -39.72 -23.79
CA GLU A 37 12.09 -40.63 -24.85
C GLU A 37 11.25 -41.84 -24.38
N LEU A 38 9.98 -41.59 -24.05
CA LEU A 38 8.82 -42.31 -24.62
C LEU A 38 7.52 -41.91 -23.91
N ARG A 39 6.87 -40.85 -24.42
CA ARG A 39 5.44 -40.81 -24.80
C ARG A 39 5.01 -39.38 -25.10
N ALA A 40 5.05 -39.08 -26.39
CA ALA A 40 4.23 -38.05 -27.00
C ALA A 40 2.74 -38.25 -26.67
N SER A 41 2.02 -37.14 -26.65
CA SER A 41 0.56 -37.04 -26.72
C SER A 41 -0.22 -37.35 -25.44
N PHE A 42 -0.28 -36.39 -24.53
CA PHE A 42 -1.44 -36.26 -23.64
C PHE A 42 -1.83 -34.79 -23.45
N VAL A 43 -2.99 -34.47 -24.02
CA VAL A 43 -3.68 -33.19 -23.91
C VAL A 43 -4.01 -32.92 -22.45
N ILE A 44 -3.23 -32.08 -21.77
CA ILE A 44 -3.63 -31.58 -20.45
C ILE A 44 -4.66 -30.47 -20.67
N ARG A 45 -5.92 -30.93 -20.67
CA ARG A 45 -7.14 -30.15 -20.43
C ARG A 45 -6.88 -29.04 -19.40
N HIS A 46 -7.27 -27.81 -19.74
CA HIS A 46 -7.72 -26.72 -18.87
C HIS A 46 -7.60 -26.98 -17.35
N SER A 47 -6.39 -27.03 -16.82
CA SER A 47 -6.18 -26.83 -15.40
C SER A 47 -6.18 -25.33 -15.23
N CYS A 48 -7.34 -24.80 -14.83
CA CYS A 48 -7.53 -23.43 -14.43
C CYS A 48 -6.62 -23.19 -13.22
N PHE A 49 -5.35 -22.91 -13.49
CA PHE A 49 -4.41 -22.45 -12.48
C PHE A 49 -4.84 -21.02 -12.20
N VAL A 50 -5.85 -20.88 -11.34
CA VAL A 50 -6.25 -19.59 -10.79
C VAL A 50 -5.06 -19.17 -9.94
N ILE A 51 -4.11 -18.46 -10.56
CA ILE A 51 -3.09 -17.72 -9.82
C ILE A 51 -3.90 -16.73 -9.01
N PHE A 52 -4.12 -17.03 -7.72
CA PHE A 52 -4.58 -16.06 -6.75
C PHE A 52 -3.45 -15.03 -6.63
N THR A 53 -3.42 -14.06 -7.56
CA THR A 53 -2.69 -12.82 -7.37
C THR A 53 -3.36 -12.15 -6.19
N LEU A 54 -2.78 -12.31 -4.99
CA LEU A 54 -3.21 -11.52 -3.85
C LEU A 54 -3.15 -10.05 -4.29
N PRO A 55 -4.23 -9.28 -4.10
CA PRO A 55 -4.29 -7.91 -4.59
C PRO A 55 -3.17 -7.13 -3.92
N SER A 56 -2.27 -6.58 -4.73
CA SER A 56 -1.29 -5.62 -4.24
C SER A 56 -2.02 -4.39 -3.76
N ALA A 57 -1.62 -3.85 -2.62
CA ALA A 57 -2.16 -2.59 -2.10
C ALA A 57 -1.92 -1.46 -3.11
N VAL A 58 -2.97 -1.02 -3.81
CA VAL A 58 -2.89 0.07 -4.78
C VAL A 58 -3.24 1.38 -4.09
N ARG A 59 -2.45 2.43 -4.36
CA ARG A 59 -2.75 3.78 -3.90
C ARG A 59 -3.47 4.52 -5.00
N TYR A 60 -4.61 5.12 -4.69
CA TYR A 60 -5.39 5.91 -5.61
C TYR A 60 -5.37 7.38 -5.19
N LEU A 61 -5.16 8.28 -6.15
CA LEU A 61 -5.43 9.69 -5.96
C LEU A 61 -6.92 9.91 -6.23
N VAL A 62 -7.66 10.18 -5.16
CA VAL A 62 -9.07 10.53 -5.24
C VAL A 62 -9.19 12.04 -5.38
N LYS A 63 -10.11 12.47 -6.24
CA LYS A 63 -10.54 13.86 -6.33
C LYS A 63 -12.04 13.93 -6.18
N ALA A 64 -12.51 14.80 -5.30
CA ALA A 64 -13.92 14.93 -5.02
C ALA A 64 -14.28 16.38 -4.65
N ARG A 65 -15.57 16.70 -4.72
CA ARG A 65 -16.11 17.97 -4.25
C ARG A 65 -17.16 17.68 -3.19
N VAL A 66 -17.17 18.46 -2.11
CA VAL A 66 -18.25 18.33 -1.12
C VAL A 66 -19.57 18.71 -1.79
N LYS A 67 -20.60 17.88 -1.62
CA LYS A 67 -21.94 18.11 -2.14
C LYS A 67 -22.51 19.39 -1.52
N LEU A 68 -23.28 20.14 -2.31
CA LEU A 68 -23.93 21.36 -1.83
C LEU A 68 -24.77 21.08 -0.58
N GLY A 69 -24.52 21.83 0.50
CA GLY A 69 -25.23 21.69 1.76
C GLY A 69 -24.77 20.53 2.66
N LYS A 70 -23.79 19.71 2.23
CA LYS A 70 -23.23 18.61 3.03
C LYS A 70 -22.04 18.99 3.89
N ASP A 71 -21.48 20.19 3.73
CA ASP A 71 -20.26 20.61 4.44
C ASP A 71 -20.39 20.49 5.96
N ARG A 72 -21.49 21.00 6.55
CA ARG A 72 -21.70 20.95 8.00
C ARG A 72 -21.88 19.52 8.50
N ALA A 73 -22.63 18.71 7.74
CA ALA A 73 -22.82 17.29 8.05
C ALA A 73 -21.50 16.51 7.97
N LEU A 74 -20.63 16.84 7.01
CA LEU A 74 -19.31 16.24 6.87
C LEU A 74 -18.40 16.60 8.04
N VAL A 75 -18.32 17.89 8.40
CA VAL A 75 -17.52 18.34 9.56
C VAL A 75 -18.01 17.65 10.84
N GLN A 76 -19.33 17.61 11.07
CA GLN A 76 -19.89 16.91 12.21
C GLN A 76 -19.52 15.42 12.21
N ALA A 77 -19.62 14.75 11.05
CA ALA A 77 -19.28 13.34 10.95
C ALA A 77 -17.79 13.05 11.26
N ILE A 78 -16.90 13.98 10.86
CA ILE A 78 -15.47 13.91 11.18
C ILE A 78 -15.23 14.15 12.68
N ASP A 79 -15.82 15.22 13.24
CA ASP A 79 -15.63 15.63 14.63
C ASP A 79 -16.17 14.59 15.62
N GLU A 80 -17.32 13.98 15.30
CA GLU A 80 -17.91 12.90 16.08
C GLU A 80 -17.26 11.53 15.82
N ARG A 81 -16.26 11.47 14.93
CA ARG A 81 -15.58 10.23 14.51
C ARG A 81 -16.55 9.15 14.05
N VAL A 82 -17.56 9.55 13.28
CA VAL A 82 -18.61 8.65 12.74
C VAL A 82 -18.52 8.49 11.23
N LEU A 83 -17.69 9.29 10.55
CA LEU A 83 -17.43 9.14 9.12
C LEU A 83 -16.89 7.74 8.83
N GLY A 84 -17.55 7.01 7.94
CA GLY A 84 -17.17 5.63 7.59
C GLY A 84 -17.58 4.57 8.62
N ARG A 85 -18.36 4.91 9.65
CA ARG A 85 -18.75 3.96 10.71
C ARG A 85 -19.44 2.71 10.12
N GLY A 86 -18.93 1.54 10.47
CA GLY A 86 -19.40 0.25 9.98
C GLY A 86 -18.69 -0.24 8.71
N SER A 87 -17.82 0.57 8.12
CA SER A 87 -16.92 0.16 7.03
C SER A 87 -15.75 -0.68 7.57
N ILE A 88 -15.24 -1.59 6.74
CA ILE A 88 -14.02 -2.36 7.06
C ILE A 88 -12.78 -1.47 7.13
N ALA A 89 -12.80 -0.31 6.45
CA ALA A 89 -11.67 0.60 6.40
C ALA A 89 -11.44 1.36 7.73
N GLY A 90 -12.33 1.23 8.72
CA GLY A 90 -12.11 1.74 10.07
C GLY A 90 -11.81 3.24 10.13
N ASP A 91 -10.71 3.61 10.80
CA ASP A 91 -10.30 5.02 10.97
C ASP A 91 -9.69 5.65 9.69
N GLU A 92 -9.51 4.90 8.60
CA GLU A 92 -8.91 5.41 7.34
C GLU A 92 -9.66 6.62 6.78
N TYR A 93 -10.99 6.69 6.96
CA TYR A 93 -11.75 7.86 6.51
C TYR A 93 -11.32 9.16 7.20
N LEU A 94 -11.07 9.09 8.50
CA LEU A 94 -10.66 10.25 9.29
C LEU A 94 -9.23 10.65 8.94
N HIS A 95 -8.34 9.66 8.80
CA HIS A 95 -6.97 9.88 8.33
C HIS A 95 -6.95 10.53 6.94
N ASN A 96 -7.77 10.03 6.01
CA ASN A 96 -7.88 10.58 4.66
C ASN A 96 -8.33 12.03 4.67
N MET A 97 -9.28 12.41 5.53
CA MET A 97 -9.73 13.80 5.66
C MET A 97 -8.68 14.72 6.32
N GLU A 98 -7.87 14.20 7.25
CA GLU A 98 -6.76 14.93 7.84
C GLU A 98 -5.63 15.18 6.82
N GLN A 99 -5.32 14.18 5.99
CA GLN A 99 -4.30 14.30 4.93
C GLN A 99 -4.83 14.93 3.65
N ALA A 100 -6.14 15.08 3.50
CA ALA A 100 -6.75 15.69 2.33
C ALA A 100 -6.27 17.13 2.11
N ARG A 101 -6.10 17.49 0.85
CA ARG A 101 -5.78 18.85 0.43
C ARG A 101 -6.83 19.37 -0.52
N VAL A 102 -7.04 20.69 -0.51
CA VAL A 102 -8.04 21.35 -1.33
C VAL A 102 -7.38 22.32 -2.30
N THR A 103 -7.83 22.30 -3.54
CA THR A 103 -7.42 23.27 -4.56
C THR A 103 -8.22 24.57 -4.40
N GLU A 104 -7.75 25.65 -5.02
CA GLU A 104 -8.46 26.95 -5.06
C GLU A 104 -9.90 26.84 -5.62
N ASN A 105 -10.15 25.83 -6.47
CA ASN A 105 -11.47 25.57 -7.02
C ASN A 105 -12.36 24.69 -6.11
N GLY A 106 -11.99 24.47 -4.86
CA GLY A 106 -12.76 23.68 -3.89
C GLY A 106 -12.79 22.17 -4.19
N VAL A 107 -11.78 21.63 -4.89
CA VAL A 107 -11.67 20.19 -5.13
C VAL A 107 -10.77 19.58 -4.07
N ALA A 108 -11.34 18.71 -3.24
CA ALA A 108 -10.61 17.91 -2.28
C ALA A 108 -9.84 16.78 -2.98
N GLN A 109 -8.65 16.49 -2.50
CA GLN A 109 -7.75 15.47 -3.01
C GLN A 109 -7.10 14.72 -1.86
N TRP A 110 -7.12 13.39 -1.90
CA TRP A 110 -6.46 12.54 -0.92
C TRP A 110 -5.95 11.25 -1.55
N VAL A 111 -5.09 10.55 -0.83
CA VAL A 111 -4.57 9.25 -1.23
C VAL A 111 -5.39 8.19 -0.50
N GLU A 112 -5.96 7.26 -1.25
CA GLU A 112 -6.67 6.10 -0.70
C GLU A 112 -5.81 4.84 -0.91
N THR A 113 -5.68 4.00 0.10
CA THR A 113 -5.12 2.65 -0.08
C THR A 113 -6.27 1.66 -0.17
N CYS A 114 -6.44 1.00 -1.31
CA CYS A 114 -7.56 0.09 -1.53
C CYS A 114 -7.13 -1.15 -2.32
N PHE A 115 -7.77 -2.27 -2.01
CA PHE A 115 -7.50 -3.59 -2.60
C PHE A 115 -8.64 -4.08 -3.51
N CYS A 116 -9.72 -3.30 -3.62
CA CYS A 116 -10.90 -3.66 -4.39
C CYS A 116 -10.68 -3.56 -5.91
N ASP A 117 -11.44 -4.37 -6.65
CA ASP A 117 -11.68 -4.23 -8.08
C ASP A 117 -13.21 -4.26 -8.33
N PRO A 118 -13.85 -3.15 -8.73
CA PRO A 118 -13.24 -1.87 -9.09
C PRO A 118 -12.72 -1.07 -7.87
N PRO A 119 -11.77 -0.13 -8.08
CA PRO A 119 -11.21 0.68 -7.00
C PRO A 119 -12.27 1.40 -6.16
N LEU A 120 -12.05 1.36 -4.84
CA LEU A 120 -12.90 1.97 -3.82
C LEU A 120 -14.33 1.39 -3.76
N SER A 121 -14.58 0.19 -4.27
CA SER A 121 -15.95 -0.33 -4.34
C SER A 121 -16.65 -0.40 -2.98
N GLU A 122 -15.88 -0.66 -1.91
CA GLU A 122 -16.40 -0.77 -0.55
C GLU A 122 -16.53 0.60 0.12
N GLU A 123 -15.59 1.51 -0.12
CA GLU A 123 -15.52 2.81 0.55
C GLU A 123 -16.42 3.85 -0.11
N ARG A 124 -16.73 3.68 -1.40
CA ARG A 124 -17.47 4.62 -2.22
C ARG A 124 -18.84 5.02 -1.67
N PRO A 125 -19.71 4.12 -1.16
CA PRO A 125 -21.00 4.52 -0.58
C PRO A 125 -20.88 5.53 0.56
N TYR A 126 -19.84 5.40 1.39
CA TYR A 126 -19.57 6.32 2.50
C TYR A 126 -19.04 7.67 2.00
N TRP A 127 -18.16 7.66 1.01
CA TRP A 127 -17.65 8.90 0.40
C TRP A 127 -18.77 9.67 -0.31
N GLU A 128 -19.60 8.96 -1.08
CA GLU A 128 -20.67 9.56 -1.86
C GLU A 128 -21.83 10.09 -1.01
N GLU A 129 -21.89 9.82 0.30
CA GLU A 129 -22.83 10.49 1.20
C GLU A 129 -22.58 12.01 1.27
N TYR A 130 -21.30 12.41 1.22
CA TYR A 130 -20.86 13.80 1.41
C TYR A 130 -20.22 14.41 0.17
N PHE A 131 -19.69 13.60 -0.74
CA PHE A 131 -18.92 14.06 -1.88
C PHE A 131 -19.51 13.65 -3.22
N ASP A 132 -19.31 14.51 -4.22
CA ASP A 132 -19.34 14.14 -5.62
C ASP A 132 -17.93 13.69 -6.04
N LEU A 133 -17.75 12.40 -6.30
CA LEU A 133 -16.48 11.84 -6.75
C LEU A 133 -16.20 12.24 -8.20
N LEU A 134 -15.11 12.98 -8.42
CA LEU A 134 -14.73 13.50 -9.73
C LEU A 134 -13.77 12.56 -10.46
N SER A 135 -12.82 11.97 -9.74
CA SER A 135 -11.90 10.99 -10.31
C SER A 135 -11.26 10.09 -9.26
N VAL A 136 -11.10 8.82 -9.59
CA VAL A 136 -10.27 7.85 -8.85
C VAL A 136 -9.26 7.29 -9.85
N LYS A 137 -7.98 7.54 -9.63
CA LYS A 137 -6.88 7.11 -10.52
C LYS A 137 -5.71 6.59 -9.69
N ASP A 138 -4.87 5.74 -10.26
CA ASP A 138 -3.62 5.36 -9.59
C ASP A 138 -2.85 6.63 -9.18
N ALA A 139 -2.43 6.70 -7.91
CA ALA A 139 -1.72 7.86 -7.37
C ALA A 139 -0.33 8.03 -7.97
N HIS A 140 0.24 6.93 -8.47
CA HIS A 140 1.46 6.92 -9.27
C HIS A 140 1.47 5.70 -10.19
N LEU A 141 2.44 5.67 -11.10
CA LEU A 141 2.58 4.58 -12.07
C LEU A 141 2.87 3.25 -11.36
N ARG A 142 2.05 2.22 -11.61
CA ARG A 142 2.19 0.88 -11.01
C ARG A 142 3.54 0.23 -11.27
N ARG A 143 4.15 0.49 -12.43
CA ARG A 143 5.52 -0.01 -12.75
C ARG A 143 6.60 0.46 -11.77
N ASN A 144 6.32 1.49 -10.97
CA ASN A 144 7.24 1.96 -9.93
C ASN A 144 7.02 1.25 -8.57
N CYS A 145 5.95 0.46 -8.41
CA CYS A 145 5.74 -0.36 -7.22
C CYS A 145 6.67 -1.58 -7.26
N ARG A 146 7.46 -1.79 -6.20
CA ARG A 146 8.44 -2.88 -6.13
C ARG A 146 7.83 -4.28 -6.24
N HIS A 147 6.59 -4.43 -5.77
CA HIS A 147 5.82 -5.66 -5.97
C HIS A 147 5.47 -5.87 -7.45
N GLU A 148 4.81 -4.87 -8.05
CA GLU A 148 4.32 -4.94 -9.44
C GLU A 148 5.43 -5.08 -10.47
N ASN A 149 6.62 -4.52 -10.19
CA ASN A 149 7.77 -4.64 -11.09
C ASN A 149 8.69 -5.84 -10.79
N GLY A 150 8.32 -6.69 -9.83
CA GLY A 150 9.05 -7.91 -9.49
C GLY A 150 10.36 -7.71 -8.73
N THR A 151 10.70 -6.49 -8.32
CA THR A 151 11.91 -6.22 -7.54
C THR A 151 11.83 -6.85 -6.15
N GLU A 152 10.66 -6.80 -5.51
CA GLU A 152 10.46 -7.32 -4.16
C GLU A 152 8.99 -7.78 -3.97
N PRO A 153 8.75 -9.09 -3.78
CA PRO A 153 7.42 -9.60 -3.45
C PRO A 153 6.88 -8.99 -2.17
N TRP A 154 5.56 -8.76 -2.10
CA TRP A 154 4.87 -8.18 -0.94
C TRP A 154 5.35 -6.79 -0.46
N ALA A 155 6.21 -6.11 -1.22
CA ALA A 155 6.79 -4.82 -0.82
C ALA A 155 5.76 -3.72 -0.51
N CYS A 156 4.59 -3.77 -1.15
CA CYS A 156 3.53 -2.79 -0.97
C CYS A 156 2.86 -2.83 0.41
N CYS A 157 3.01 -3.93 1.17
CA CYS A 157 2.47 -4.08 2.52
C CYS A 157 3.20 -3.22 3.56
N ASN A 158 4.48 -2.90 3.33
CA ASN A 158 5.31 -2.15 4.26
C ASN A 158 6.07 -0.99 3.59
N CYS A 159 5.51 -0.45 2.50
CA CYS A 159 6.11 0.69 1.81
C CYS A 159 5.64 2.03 2.39
N ASP A 160 6.53 3.02 2.37
CA ASP A 160 6.26 4.41 2.75
C ASP A 160 5.58 5.25 1.64
N CYS A 161 5.04 4.60 0.60
CA CYS A 161 4.48 5.28 -0.56
C CYS A 161 3.33 6.23 -0.19
N THR A 162 2.43 5.81 0.70
CA THR A 162 1.29 6.63 1.14
C THR A 162 1.79 7.94 1.77
N GLN A 163 2.71 7.85 2.74
CA GLN A 163 3.31 9.02 3.39
C GLN A 163 3.97 9.97 2.38
N LYS A 164 4.76 9.45 1.43
CA LYS A 164 5.42 10.27 0.39
C LYS A 164 4.42 10.98 -0.51
N LEU A 165 3.31 10.33 -0.86
CA LEU A 165 2.26 10.92 -1.69
C LEU A 165 1.50 12.02 -0.93
N GLU A 166 1.18 11.79 0.35
CA GLU A 166 0.55 12.78 1.23
C GLU A 166 1.45 13.99 1.46
N GLU A 167 2.74 13.77 1.70
CA GLU A 167 3.74 14.84 1.80
C GLU A 167 3.76 15.69 0.52
N LYS A 168 3.76 15.02 -0.63
CA LYS A 168 3.69 15.71 -1.93
C LYS A 168 2.42 16.55 -2.05
N LEU A 169 1.25 16.01 -1.72
CA LEU A 169 -0.01 16.78 -1.72
C LEU A 169 0.09 18.00 -0.80
N ARG A 170 0.68 17.84 0.39
CA ARG A 170 0.84 18.91 1.38
C ARG A 170 1.70 20.07 0.88
N THR A 171 2.69 19.81 0.02
CA THR A 171 3.49 20.88 -0.58
C THR A 171 2.75 21.68 -1.67
N GLN A 172 1.64 21.16 -2.20
CA GLN A 172 1.00 21.69 -3.42
C GLN A 172 -0.35 22.37 -3.17
N SER A 173 -0.97 22.17 -2.01
CA SER A 173 -2.37 22.58 -1.79
C SER A 173 -2.65 22.82 -0.30
N MET A 174 -3.73 23.55 -0.03
CA MET A 174 -4.13 23.91 1.34
C MET A 174 -4.75 22.71 2.07
N SER A 175 -4.72 22.73 3.40
CA SER A 175 -5.41 21.72 4.21
C SER A 175 -6.91 21.78 3.96
N PHE A 176 -7.49 20.66 3.51
CA PHE A 176 -8.94 20.59 3.25
C PHE A 176 -9.74 20.81 4.53
N LEU A 177 -9.37 20.13 5.61
CA LEU A 177 -10.11 20.17 6.88
C LEU A 177 -10.10 21.59 7.47
N ASN A 178 -8.95 22.28 7.44
CA ASN A 178 -8.86 23.64 7.96
C ASN A 178 -9.72 24.60 7.13
N THR A 179 -9.64 24.53 5.80
CA THR A 179 -10.48 25.35 4.91
C THR A 179 -11.97 25.09 5.16
N LEU A 180 -12.36 23.81 5.23
CA LEU A 180 -13.75 23.41 5.46
C LEU A 180 -14.30 23.94 6.80
N ARG A 181 -13.47 23.98 7.85
CA ARG A 181 -13.85 24.53 9.17
C ARG A 181 -13.87 26.07 9.17
N SER A 182 -12.91 26.73 8.53
CA SER A 182 -12.86 28.19 8.46
C SER A 182 -14.04 28.79 7.70
N GLU A 183 -14.49 28.16 6.62
CA GLU A 183 -15.71 28.58 5.90
C GLU A 183 -17.00 28.47 6.76
N LYS A 184 -16.93 27.78 7.90
CA LYS A 184 -18.05 27.63 8.84
C LYS A 184 -17.95 28.49 10.08
N SER A 185 -16.83 29.17 10.35
CA SER A 185 -16.74 30.13 11.46
C SER A 185 -17.40 31.48 11.15
N ASP A 186 -17.70 31.74 9.87
CA ASP A 186 -18.20 33.04 9.40
C ASP A 186 -19.74 33.12 9.32
N PHE A 187 -20.46 32.12 9.86
CA PHE A 187 -21.94 32.02 9.89
C PHE A 187 -22.45 31.47 11.21
#